data_AF-A0A7C2EZI6-F1
#
_entry.id   AF-A0A7C2EZI6-F1
#
_cell.length_a   1.000
_cell.length_b   1.000
_cell.length_c   1.000
_cell.angle_alpha   90.00
_cell.angle_beta   90.00
_cell.angle_gamma   90.00
#
_symmetry.space_group_name_H-M   'P 1'
#
loop_
_entity.id
_entity.type
_entity.pdbx_description
1 polymer ?
#
loop_
_entity_poly.entity_id
_entity_poly.type
_entity_poly.pdbx_seq_one_letter_code
_entity_poly.pdbx_strand_id
1 'polypeptide(L)'
;MDGVNRPRLAPNWTTLAGAIEGVLEAMAAPLPRHAVMGLTGCAFTFALARSETGVAGAAGIHAFDTIRLEERLARTGVRFERFLGGRAERRDAIAWMTARTARGTPVVAWALRLREWGIVQAVDEAAQTFAVDDLLTPEVGPSAAWDDWPWAGERVDLLAPVGHGVEEDALEAVTAALRDAAAFLSGEIRPEGMPSGADALEEWAAAFEEGSPIDRSGNAYCLAALEAARSDGAAFLEELAQALSNTAEPLRRAAAALRREAAELSQLVTLFPYPAGGAGALTSPGMRRIAAAVLRRAARWEREAAQAAAAAAAGLSSASGSSAG
;
A
#
# COMPACT_ATOMS: atom_id res chain seq x y z
N MET A 1 -15.04 5.45 31.33
CA MET A 1 -15.44 5.62 29.92
C MET A 1 -14.67 4.54 29.17
N ASP A 2 -15.12 3.30 29.31
CA ASP A 2 -14.27 2.11 29.07
C ASP A 2 -14.64 1.44 27.75
N GLY A 3 -14.82 2.24 26.70
CA GLY A 3 -15.37 1.76 25.43
C GLY A 3 -14.76 2.35 24.17
N VAL A 4 -13.64 3.08 24.26
CA VAL A 4 -12.91 3.50 23.04
C VAL A 4 -12.10 2.30 22.58
N ASN A 5 -12.52 1.68 21.48
CA ASN A 5 -11.77 0.60 20.84
C ASN A 5 -10.38 1.15 20.47
N ARG A 6 -9.33 0.65 21.12
CA ARG A 6 -7.98 1.11 20.81
C ARG A 6 -7.59 0.60 19.42
N PRO A 7 -7.19 1.48 18.49
CA PRO A 7 -6.82 1.08 17.14
C PRO A 7 -5.60 0.16 17.20
N ARG A 8 -5.67 -0.94 16.45
CA ARG A 8 -4.62 -1.95 16.33
C ARG A 8 -4.24 -2.15 14.88
N LEU A 9 -2.98 -2.48 14.61
CA LEU A 9 -2.55 -2.75 13.24
C LEU A 9 -3.27 -4.00 12.72
N ALA A 10 -4.04 -3.86 11.64
CA ALA A 10 -4.67 -5.01 11.02
C ALA A 10 -3.63 -5.87 10.28
N PRO A 11 -3.75 -7.22 10.27
CA PRO A 11 -2.79 -8.09 9.59
C PRO A 11 -2.81 -7.91 8.06
N ASN A 12 -1.98 -7.03 7.52
CA ASN A 12 -1.93 -6.70 6.09
C ASN A 12 -0.46 -6.60 5.62
N TRP A 13 -0.15 -7.12 4.42
CA TRP A 13 1.19 -7.00 3.83
C TRP A 13 1.53 -5.56 3.46
N THR A 14 0.53 -4.71 3.19
CA THR A 14 0.70 -3.27 3.06
C THR A 14 0.36 -2.60 4.38
N THR A 15 1.38 -2.31 5.19
CA THR A 15 1.21 -1.84 6.57
C THR A 15 0.46 -0.50 6.67
N LEU A 16 0.55 0.37 5.66
CA LEU A 16 -0.27 1.58 5.60
C LEU A 16 -1.76 1.22 5.63
N ALA A 17 -2.20 0.33 4.74
CA ALA A 17 -3.59 -0.11 4.69
C ALA A 17 -4.01 -0.81 5.98
N GLY A 18 -3.14 -1.64 6.55
CA GLY A 18 -3.38 -2.27 7.86
C GLY A 18 -3.56 -1.26 9.00
N ALA A 19 -2.79 -0.16 8.99
CA ALA A 19 -2.93 0.90 9.97
C ALA A 19 -4.23 1.69 9.77
N ILE A 20 -4.61 1.96 8.51
CA ILE A 20 -5.88 2.61 8.17
C ILE A 20 -7.09 1.73 8.54
N GLU A 21 -7.06 0.42 8.26
CA GLU A 21 -8.07 -0.55 8.71
C GLU A 21 -8.27 -0.44 10.24
N GLY A 22 -7.18 -0.42 11.00
CA GLY A 22 -7.20 -0.29 12.46
C GLY A 22 -7.80 1.03 12.96
N VAL A 23 -7.50 2.13 12.28
CA VAL A 23 -8.07 3.45 12.60
C VAL A 23 -9.56 3.50 12.28
N LEU A 24 -9.97 3.01 11.11
CA LEU A 24 -11.38 2.97 10.68
C LEU A 24 -12.25 2.15 11.64
N GLU A 25 -11.75 0.99 12.09
CA GLU A 25 -12.40 0.15 13.10
C GLU A 25 -12.59 0.92 14.44
N ALA A 26 -11.54 1.61 14.91
CA ALA A 26 -11.61 2.41 16.13
C ALA A 26 -12.58 3.61 16.03
N MET A 27 -12.81 4.09 14.81
CA MET A 27 -13.78 5.15 14.50
C MET A 27 -15.20 4.64 14.23
N ALA A 28 -15.45 3.34 14.39
CA ALA A 28 -16.74 2.71 14.08
C ALA A 28 -17.19 2.96 12.62
N ALA A 29 -16.24 3.09 11.70
CA ALA A 29 -16.47 3.16 10.26
C ALA A 29 -15.65 2.09 9.52
N PRO A 30 -15.78 0.81 9.88
CA PRO A 30 -14.99 -0.25 9.27
C PRO A 30 -15.34 -0.38 7.78
N LEU A 31 -14.30 -0.61 6.98
CA LEU A 31 -14.41 -1.01 5.58
C LEU A 31 -13.80 -2.40 5.42
N PRO A 32 -14.30 -3.22 4.48
CA PRO A 32 -13.61 -4.45 4.15
C PRO A 32 -12.22 -4.13 3.59
N ARG A 33 -11.24 -5.01 3.87
CA ARG A 33 -9.83 -4.81 3.48
C ARG A 33 -9.66 -4.41 2.03
N HIS A 34 -10.31 -5.14 1.11
CA HIS A 34 -10.18 -4.86 -0.32
C HIS A 34 -10.69 -3.46 -0.67
N ALA A 35 -11.70 -2.94 0.02
CA ALA A 35 -12.13 -1.55 -0.17
C ALA A 35 -11.08 -0.56 0.33
N VAL A 36 -10.47 -0.78 1.50
CA VAL A 36 -9.35 0.06 1.97
C VAL A 36 -8.20 0.04 0.96
N MET A 37 -7.78 -1.16 0.54
CA MET A 37 -6.70 -1.35 -0.43
C MET A 37 -7.00 -0.69 -1.77
N GLY A 38 -8.23 -0.82 -2.27
CA GLY A 38 -8.66 -0.28 -3.57
C GLY A 38 -8.83 1.24 -3.58
N LEU A 39 -9.53 1.79 -2.58
CA LEU A 39 -9.82 3.23 -2.49
C LEU A 39 -8.55 4.06 -2.27
N THR A 40 -7.63 3.54 -1.45
CA THR A 40 -6.36 4.22 -1.12
C THR A 40 -5.27 4.04 -2.19
N GLY A 41 -5.49 3.16 -3.18
CA GLY A 41 -4.52 2.83 -4.22
C GLY A 41 -3.48 1.78 -3.82
N CYS A 42 -3.41 1.38 -2.54
CA CYS A 42 -2.47 0.39 -2.02
C CYS A 42 -2.55 -0.97 -2.73
N ALA A 43 -3.70 -1.33 -3.32
CA ALA A 43 -3.87 -2.53 -4.14
C ALA A 43 -3.10 -2.49 -5.47
N PHE A 44 -2.75 -1.30 -5.97
CA PHE A 44 -2.31 -1.07 -7.36
C PHE A 44 -0.88 -0.55 -7.46
N THR A 45 -0.38 0.07 -6.40
CA THR A 45 0.96 0.67 -6.36
C THR A 45 2.06 -0.40 -6.32
N PHE A 46 3.07 -0.25 -7.18
CA PHE A 46 4.34 -0.98 -7.08
C PHE A 46 5.44 -0.24 -7.84
N ALA A 47 6.61 -0.12 -7.23
CA ALA A 47 7.81 0.43 -7.83
C ALA A 47 8.98 -0.51 -7.58
N LEU A 48 9.85 -0.66 -8.58
CA LEU A 48 11.05 -1.48 -8.43
C LEU A 48 12.16 -0.66 -7.78
N ALA A 49 12.25 -0.73 -6.46
CA ALA A 49 13.36 -0.14 -5.72
C ALA A 49 14.63 -1.01 -5.82
N ARG A 50 15.79 -0.37 -5.68
CA ARG A 50 17.09 -1.03 -5.50
C ARG A 50 17.55 -0.83 -4.05
N SER A 51 18.16 -1.85 -3.46
CA SER A 51 18.89 -1.75 -2.20
C SER A 51 20.39 -1.85 -2.45
N GLU A 52 21.19 -1.75 -1.39
CA GLU A 52 22.64 -1.98 -1.45
C GLU A 52 22.99 -3.39 -1.95
N THR A 53 22.07 -4.35 -1.80
CA THR A 53 22.31 -5.77 -2.12
C THR A 53 21.77 -6.19 -3.48
N GLY A 54 20.94 -5.37 -4.13
CA GLY A 54 20.45 -5.65 -5.48
C GLY A 54 19.10 -5.01 -5.83
N VAL A 55 18.53 -5.49 -6.94
CA VAL A 55 17.19 -5.14 -7.41
C VAL A 55 16.12 -5.73 -6.50
N ALA A 56 14.93 -5.12 -6.47
CA ALA A 56 13.78 -5.51 -5.66
C ALA A 56 14.03 -5.32 -4.15
N GLY A 57 14.52 -4.15 -3.77
CA GLY A 57 14.57 -3.74 -2.36
C GLY A 57 13.16 -3.55 -1.79
N ALA A 58 12.99 -3.83 -0.50
CA ALA A 58 11.68 -3.78 0.19
C ALA A 58 10.98 -2.40 0.14
N ALA A 59 11.73 -1.32 -0.07
CA ALA A 59 11.20 0.04 -0.17
C ALA A 59 10.22 0.23 -1.36
N GLY A 60 10.23 -0.67 -2.35
CA GLY A 60 9.39 -0.58 -3.54
C GLY A 60 7.88 -0.59 -3.26
N ILE A 61 7.44 -1.29 -2.21
CA ILE A 61 6.03 -1.37 -1.79
C ILE A 61 5.53 -0.05 -1.17
N HIS A 62 6.42 0.71 -0.55
CA HIS A 62 6.12 1.95 0.20
C HIS A 62 6.44 3.23 -0.58
N ALA A 63 6.90 3.10 -1.82
CA ALA A 63 7.44 4.21 -2.60
C ALA A 63 6.38 5.30 -2.94
N PHE A 64 5.09 5.00 -2.76
CA PHE A 64 3.96 5.84 -3.18
C PHE A 64 3.27 6.58 -2.05
N ASP A 65 3.69 6.37 -0.80
CA ASP A 65 2.99 6.90 0.37
C ASP A 65 3.00 8.44 0.44
N THR A 66 3.77 9.12 -0.41
CA THR A 66 3.81 10.58 -0.46
C THR A 66 2.89 11.19 -1.50
N ILE A 67 2.61 10.49 -2.59
CA ILE A 67 1.88 11.05 -3.73
C ILE A 67 0.41 11.18 -3.32
N ARG A 68 -0.18 12.39 -3.26
CA ARG A 68 -1.64 12.63 -3.04
C ARG A 68 -2.30 11.75 -1.96
N LEU A 69 -1.57 11.39 -0.91
CA LEU A 69 -2.03 10.36 0.04
C LEU A 69 -3.30 10.80 0.78
N GLU A 70 -3.35 12.04 1.29
CA GLU A 70 -4.53 12.57 2.01
C GLU A 70 -5.80 12.50 1.17
N GLU A 71 -5.71 12.84 -0.12
CA GLU A 71 -6.83 12.78 -1.06
C GLU A 71 -7.31 11.34 -1.29
N ARG A 72 -6.40 10.36 -1.33
CA ARG A 72 -6.78 8.96 -1.47
C ARG A 72 -7.35 8.37 -0.18
N LEU A 73 -6.83 8.79 0.98
CA LEU A 73 -7.38 8.38 2.28
C LEU A 73 -8.79 8.93 2.51
N ALA A 74 -9.08 10.15 2.05
CA ALA A 74 -10.42 10.75 2.16
C ALA A 74 -11.54 9.88 1.57
N ARG A 75 -11.24 9.12 0.51
CA ARG A 75 -12.17 8.18 -0.15
C ARG A 75 -12.65 7.04 0.74
N THR A 76 -11.99 6.80 1.87
CA THR A 76 -12.44 5.84 2.90
C THR A 76 -13.60 6.38 3.75
N GLY A 77 -14.05 7.61 3.50
CA GLY A 77 -15.06 8.29 4.32
C GLY A 77 -14.50 8.93 5.59
N VAL A 78 -13.18 8.87 5.80
CA VAL A 78 -12.48 9.53 6.90
C VAL A 78 -11.40 10.45 6.34
N ARG A 79 -11.38 11.70 6.81
CA ARG A 79 -10.33 12.64 6.46
C ARG A 79 -9.15 12.47 7.41
N PHE A 80 -7.96 12.60 6.85
CA PHE A 80 -6.72 12.59 7.59
C PHE A 80 -6.05 13.94 7.42
N GLU A 81 -5.44 14.43 8.49
CA GLU A 81 -4.40 15.46 8.41
C GLU A 81 -3.04 14.79 8.42
N ARG A 82 -2.10 15.36 7.67
CA ARG A 82 -0.73 14.86 7.59
C ARG A 82 0.29 15.85 8.15
N PHE A 83 1.23 15.33 8.92
CA PHE A 83 2.49 16.01 9.19
C PHE A 83 3.58 15.36 8.34
N LEU A 84 4.21 16.16 7.48
CA LEU A 84 5.35 15.75 6.68
C LEU A 84 6.51 16.67 7.03
N GLY A 85 7.60 16.09 7.51
CA GLY A 85 8.76 16.87 7.96
C GLY A 85 10.08 16.14 7.79
N GLY A 86 11.17 16.91 7.89
CA GLY A 86 12.53 16.39 7.95
C GLY A 86 12.95 16.03 9.38
N ARG A 87 14.11 15.39 9.54
CA ARG A 87 14.69 15.04 10.85
C ARG A 87 14.80 16.24 11.81
N ALA A 88 15.08 17.43 11.29
CA ALA A 88 15.19 18.65 12.10
C ALA A 88 13.90 19.01 12.84
N GLU A 89 12.76 18.51 12.35
CA GLU A 89 11.41 18.79 12.87
C GLU A 89 10.91 17.66 13.79
N ARG A 90 11.77 16.70 14.19
CA ARG A 90 11.43 15.60 15.10
C ARG A 90 10.71 16.07 16.36
N ARG A 91 11.18 17.18 16.96
CA ARG A 91 10.55 17.76 18.16
C ARG A 91 9.13 18.23 17.88
N ASP A 92 8.92 18.90 16.75
CA ASP A 92 7.61 19.40 16.35
C ASP A 92 6.66 18.25 16.01
N ALA A 93 7.19 17.19 15.42
CA ALA A 93 6.45 15.97 15.14
C ALA A 93 6.02 15.23 16.42
N ILE A 94 6.91 15.13 17.43
CA ILE A 94 6.55 14.59 18.74
C ILE A 94 5.46 15.44 19.39
N ALA A 95 5.61 16.77 19.40
CA ALA A 95 4.60 17.67 19.93
C ALA A 95 3.26 17.53 19.18
N TRP A 96 3.33 17.33 17.85
CA TRP A 96 2.17 17.08 16.99
C TRP A 96 1.45 15.79 17.39
N MET A 97 2.19 14.69 17.60
CA MET A 97 1.65 13.41 18.08
C MET A 97 1.06 13.52 19.49
N THR A 98 1.77 14.16 20.41
CA THR A 98 1.31 14.37 21.79
C THR A 98 -0.03 15.11 21.81
N ALA A 99 -0.15 16.20 21.04
CA ALA A 99 -1.36 17.02 21.02
C ALA A 99 -2.62 16.26 20.54
N ARG A 100 -2.44 15.20 19.73
CA ARG A 100 -3.52 14.38 19.16
C ARG A 100 -3.85 13.19 20.05
N THR A 101 -2.83 12.44 20.45
CA THR A 101 -2.99 11.28 21.32
C THR A 101 -3.53 11.66 22.70
N ALA A 102 -3.20 12.84 23.22
CA ALA A 102 -3.79 13.38 24.45
C ALA A 102 -5.33 13.58 24.37
N ARG A 103 -5.88 13.70 23.16
CA ARG A 103 -7.33 13.80 22.91
C ARG A 103 -7.96 12.45 22.54
N GLY A 104 -7.18 11.37 22.59
CA GLY A 104 -7.61 10.03 22.17
C GLY A 104 -7.55 9.80 20.65
N THR A 105 -7.00 10.74 19.87
CA THR A 105 -6.82 10.57 18.42
C THR A 105 -5.53 9.78 18.15
N PRO A 106 -5.61 8.59 17.52
CA PRO A 106 -4.42 7.82 17.17
C PRO A 106 -3.63 8.52 16.07
N VAL A 107 -2.33 8.24 15.99
CA VAL A 107 -1.48 8.69 14.90
C VAL A 107 -0.91 7.49 14.16
N VAL A 108 -1.09 7.43 12.85
CA VAL A 108 -0.39 6.48 11.98
C VAL A 108 0.96 7.09 11.62
N ALA A 109 2.04 6.37 11.89
CA ALA A 109 3.40 6.88 11.76
C ALA A 109 4.28 5.95 10.92
N TRP A 110 5.07 6.54 10.04
CA TRP A 110 6.09 5.84 9.28
C TRP A 110 7.35 5.63 10.11
N ALA A 111 7.98 4.46 9.89
CA ALA A 111 9.33 4.15 10.34
C ALA A 111 9.55 4.16 11.87
N LEU A 112 8.56 3.74 12.66
CA LEU A 112 8.65 3.71 14.14
C LEU A 112 9.79 2.80 14.63
N ARG A 113 9.73 1.51 14.30
CA ARG A 113 10.75 0.49 14.66
C ARG A 113 11.26 -0.31 13.47
N LEU A 114 10.42 -0.43 12.43
CA LEU A 114 10.76 -0.92 11.10
C LEU A 114 10.38 0.15 10.08
N ARG A 115 10.95 0.12 8.86
CA ARG A 115 10.53 0.97 7.72
C ARG A 115 9.17 0.55 7.18
N GLU A 116 8.17 0.66 8.05
CA GLU A 116 6.81 0.19 7.91
C GLU A 116 5.90 1.18 8.66
N TRP A 117 4.61 1.17 8.33
CA TRP A 117 3.62 1.95 9.05
C TRP A 117 3.17 1.26 10.33
N GLY A 118 2.96 2.06 11.38
CA GLY A 118 2.39 1.61 12.65
C GLY A 118 1.48 2.66 13.26
N ILE A 119 0.83 2.32 14.38
CA ILE A 119 -0.11 3.20 15.07
C ILE A 119 0.48 3.62 16.42
N VAL A 120 0.63 4.92 16.64
CA VAL A 120 0.93 5.54 17.93
C VAL A 120 -0.39 5.82 18.65
N GLN A 121 -0.56 5.22 19.82
CA GLN A 121 -1.74 5.36 20.68
C GLN A 121 -1.55 6.44 21.75
N ALA A 122 -0.33 6.60 22.25
CA ALA A 122 0.01 7.60 23.26
C ALA A 122 1.48 7.99 23.18
N VAL A 123 1.80 9.19 23.67
CA VAL A 123 3.17 9.68 23.84
C VAL A 123 3.42 9.84 25.34
N ASP A 124 4.48 9.21 25.85
CA ASP A 124 4.97 9.40 27.21
C ASP A 124 6.22 10.29 27.17
N GLU A 125 6.05 11.56 27.51
CA GLU A 125 7.14 12.55 27.51
C GLU A 125 8.14 12.33 28.64
N ALA A 126 7.70 11.77 29.78
CA ALA A 126 8.57 11.55 30.93
C ALA A 126 9.52 10.37 30.69
N ALA A 127 8.99 9.29 30.09
CA ALA A 127 9.77 8.13 29.69
C ALA A 127 10.44 8.28 28.32
N GLN A 128 10.08 9.32 27.54
CA GLN A 128 10.49 9.52 26.15
C GLN A 128 10.20 8.31 25.26
N THR A 129 8.97 7.79 25.38
CA THR A 129 8.50 6.64 24.59
C THR A 129 7.17 6.92 23.89
N PHE A 130 6.88 6.13 22.87
CA PHE A 130 5.58 6.00 22.24
C PHE A 130 4.93 4.68 22.68
N ALA A 131 3.64 4.72 23.02
CA ALA A 131 2.82 3.51 23.07
C ALA A 131 2.35 3.20 21.65
N VAL A 132 2.73 2.05 21.12
CA VAL A 132 2.57 1.71 19.69
C VAL A 132 1.91 0.35 19.46
N ASP A 133 1.26 0.22 18.31
CA ASP A 133 0.83 -1.02 17.70
C ASP A 133 1.36 -1.04 16.24
N ASP A 134 2.50 -1.70 16.07
CA ASP A 134 3.17 -1.97 14.79
C ASP A 134 3.52 -3.47 14.63
N LEU A 135 4.13 -3.87 13.50
CA LEU A 135 4.49 -5.25 13.20
C LEU A 135 5.37 -5.97 14.24
N LEU A 136 6.16 -5.26 15.04
CA LEU A 136 7.03 -5.85 16.07
C LEU A 136 6.36 -5.93 17.45
N THR A 137 5.16 -5.37 17.60
CA THR A 137 4.44 -5.32 18.89
C THR A 137 4.23 -6.70 19.51
N PRO A 138 3.84 -7.74 18.75
CA PRO A 138 3.70 -9.08 19.29
C PRO A 138 5.00 -9.66 19.89
N GLU A 139 6.16 -9.28 19.34
CA GLU A 139 7.47 -9.84 19.71
C GLU A 139 8.19 -9.03 20.78
N VAL A 140 8.14 -7.70 20.70
CA VAL A 140 8.94 -6.80 21.56
C VAL A 140 8.11 -5.86 22.42
N GLY A 141 6.78 -5.99 22.37
CA GLY A 141 5.84 -5.23 23.21
C GLY A 141 5.43 -3.87 22.62
N PRO A 142 4.52 -3.15 23.29
CA PRO A 142 3.84 -1.97 22.74
C PRO A 142 4.56 -0.64 23.03
N SER A 143 5.88 -0.65 23.18
CA SER A 143 6.66 0.56 23.47
C SER A 143 7.79 0.74 22.45
N ALA A 144 7.94 1.97 21.96
CA ALA A 144 9.04 2.38 21.10
C ALA A 144 9.72 3.61 21.71
N ALA A 145 11.06 3.62 21.79
CA ALA A 145 11.80 4.76 22.32
C ALA A 145 11.82 5.89 21.29
N TRP A 146 11.78 7.15 21.75
CA TRP A 146 11.88 8.27 20.84
C TRP A 146 13.20 8.23 20.07
N ASP A 147 14.31 7.89 20.72
CA ASP A 147 15.67 8.02 20.13
C ASP A 147 15.95 7.07 18.98
N ASP A 148 15.12 6.04 18.82
CA ASP A 148 15.14 5.16 17.65
C ASP A 148 14.40 5.79 16.45
N TRP A 149 13.66 6.89 16.65
CA TRP A 149 12.80 7.54 15.66
C TRP A 149 13.12 9.03 15.42
N PRO A 150 13.21 9.51 14.16
CA PRO A 150 13.11 8.75 12.92
C PRO A 150 14.41 8.01 12.60
N TRP A 151 14.30 6.88 11.89
CA TRP A 151 15.47 6.06 11.57
C TRP A 151 16.41 6.76 10.58
N ALA A 152 17.72 6.75 10.85
CA ALA A 152 18.82 7.09 9.92
C ALA A 152 18.58 8.19 8.86
N GLY A 153 18.05 9.36 9.24
CA GLY A 153 17.86 10.50 8.32
C GLY A 153 16.60 10.42 7.45
N GLU A 154 15.69 9.50 7.78
CA GLU A 154 14.39 9.41 7.13
C GLU A 154 13.49 10.62 7.39
N ARG A 155 12.53 10.78 6.47
CA ARG A 155 11.42 11.73 6.64
C ARG A 155 10.53 11.28 7.79
N VAL A 156 9.94 12.27 8.45
CA VAL A 156 8.81 12.08 9.35
C VAL A 156 7.54 12.14 8.51
N ASP A 157 6.70 11.11 8.64
CA ASP A 157 5.43 11.02 7.95
C ASP A 157 4.37 10.50 8.92
N LEU A 158 3.43 11.38 9.27
CA LEU A 158 2.42 11.11 10.28
C LEU A 158 1.04 11.43 9.71
N LEU A 159 0.05 10.63 10.06
CA LEU A 159 -1.35 10.82 9.68
C LEU A 159 -2.21 10.73 10.94
N ALA A 160 -3.20 11.61 11.08
CA ALA A 160 -4.18 11.53 12.14
C ALA A 160 -5.58 11.71 11.55
N PRO A 161 -6.57 10.91 11.96
CA PRO A 161 -7.94 11.12 11.52
C PRO A 161 -8.48 12.42 12.15
N VAL A 162 -9.04 13.30 11.32
CA VAL A 162 -9.68 14.55 11.78
C VAL A 162 -11.20 14.42 11.94
N GLY A 163 -11.76 13.27 11.54
CA GLY A 163 -13.17 12.94 11.62
C GLY A 163 -13.71 12.35 10.32
N HIS A 164 -15.00 12.01 10.32
CA HIS A 164 -15.68 11.59 9.10
C HIS A 164 -15.61 12.71 8.06
N GLY A 165 -15.40 12.32 6.81
CA GLY A 165 -15.55 13.21 5.67
C GLY A 165 -17.00 13.73 5.59
N VAL A 166 -17.18 14.83 4.86
CA VAL A 166 -18.49 15.05 4.23
C VAL A 166 -18.73 13.84 3.33
N GLU A 167 -19.98 13.39 3.20
CA GLU A 167 -20.35 12.32 2.26
C GLU A 167 -19.85 12.73 0.87
N GLU A 168 -18.65 12.27 0.49
CA GLU A 168 -18.14 12.39 -0.86
C GLU A 168 -19.13 11.64 -1.74
N ASP A 169 -19.36 12.15 -2.96
CA ASP A 169 -20.11 11.39 -3.94
C ASP A 169 -19.38 10.05 -4.13
N ALA A 170 -19.97 8.97 -3.65
CA ALA A 170 -19.38 7.64 -3.69
C ALA A 170 -18.99 7.26 -5.14
N LEU A 171 -19.73 7.75 -6.13
CA LEU A 171 -19.41 7.57 -7.53
C LEU A 171 -18.14 8.33 -7.94
N GLU A 172 -17.94 9.54 -7.43
CA GLU A 172 -16.72 10.33 -7.65
C GLU A 172 -15.50 9.67 -7.00
N ALA A 173 -15.63 9.24 -5.74
CA ALA A 173 -14.57 8.55 -5.01
C ALA A 173 -14.14 7.25 -5.73
N VAL A 174 -15.11 6.43 -6.15
CA VAL A 174 -14.85 5.21 -6.94
C VAL A 174 -14.24 5.54 -8.31
N THR A 175 -14.75 6.55 -9.01
CA THR A 175 -14.20 6.96 -10.31
C THR A 175 -12.76 7.42 -10.17
N ALA A 176 -12.43 8.19 -9.13
CA ALA A 176 -11.08 8.63 -8.83
C ALA A 176 -10.16 7.45 -8.47
N ALA A 177 -10.64 6.50 -7.67
CA ALA A 177 -9.90 5.28 -7.35
C ALA A 177 -9.59 4.44 -8.60
N LEU A 178 -10.53 4.30 -9.54
CA LEU A 178 -10.30 3.58 -10.80
C LEU A 178 -9.32 4.29 -11.73
N ARG A 179 -9.32 5.63 -11.76
CA ARG A 179 -8.31 6.41 -12.50
C ARG A 179 -6.92 6.21 -11.91
N ASP A 180 -6.80 6.30 -10.59
CA ASP A 180 -5.53 6.06 -9.90
C ASP A 180 -5.07 4.61 -10.12
N ALA A 181 -5.98 3.62 -10.07
CA ALA A 181 -5.65 2.23 -10.36
C ALA A 181 -5.05 2.07 -11.76
N ALA A 182 -5.70 2.62 -12.79
CA ALA A 182 -5.18 2.59 -14.15
C ALA A 182 -3.81 3.27 -14.27
N ALA A 183 -3.63 4.41 -13.60
CA ALA A 183 -2.40 5.19 -13.65
C ALA A 183 -1.25 4.55 -12.87
N PHE A 184 -1.50 3.86 -11.75
CA PHE A 184 -0.47 3.12 -11.03
C PHE A 184 -0.04 1.86 -11.80
N LEU A 185 -0.99 1.08 -12.32
CA LEU A 185 -0.70 -0.16 -13.05
C LEU A 185 -0.01 0.11 -14.40
N SER A 186 -0.33 1.23 -15.06
CA SER A 186 0.39 1.69 -16.26
C SER A 186 1.76 2.33 -15.94
N GLY A 187 2.00 2.62 -14.66
CA GLY A 187 3.14 3.40 -14.17
C GLY A 187 3.02 4.89 -14.48
N GLU A 188 1.94 5.43 -15.01
CA GLU A 188 1.78 6.88 -15.21
C GLU A 188 2.01 7.67 -13.90
N ILE A 189 1.43 7.21 -12.79
CA ILE A 189 1.82 7.69 -11.46
C ILE A 189 2.99 6.83 -10.99
N ARG A 190 4.14 7.46 -10.78
CA ARG A 190 5.37 6.80 -10.32
C ARG A 190 6.21 7.70 -9.39
N PRO A 191 6.98 7.12 -8.46
CA PRO A 191 8.03 7.84 -7.77
C PRO A 191 9.11 8.25 -8.76
N GLU A 192 9.76 9.39 -8.52
CA GLU A 192 10.80 9.90 -9.41
C GLU A 192 11.96 8.89 -9.53
N GLY A 193 12.37 8.60 -10.77
CA GLY A 193 13.50 7.71 -11.06
C GLY A 193 13.26 6.23 -10.76
N MET A 194 12.05 5.82 -10.36
CA MET A 194 11.73 4.42 -10.09
C MET A 194 10.81 3.83 -11.16
N PRO A 195 11.22 2.72 -11.81
CA PRO A 195 10.32 1.92 -12.65
C PRO A 195 9.09 1.54 -11.84
N SER A 196 7.90 1.70 -12.41
CA SER A 196 6.62 1.47 -11.73
C SER A 196 5.62 0.83 -12.68
N GLY A 197 4.58 0.22 -12.12
CA GLY A 197 3.59 -0.51 -12.90
C GLY A 197 4.22 -1.63 -13.73
N ALA A 198 3.65 -1.93 -14.89
CA ALA A 198 4.09 -3.06 -15.70
C ALA A 198 5.58 -2.99 -16.12
N ASP A 199 6.13 -1.79 -16.26
CA ASP A 199 7.55 -1.60 -16.58
C ASP A 199 8.47 -2.04 -15.42
N ALA A 200 8.02 -1.89 -14.17
CA ALA A 200 8.74 -2.41 -13.00
C ALA A 200 8.86 -3.94 -13.06
N LEU A 201 7.79 -4.62 -13.47
CA LEU A 201 7.77 -6.08 -13.61
C LEU A 201 8.69 -6.56 -14.76
N GLU A 202 8.75 -5.81 -15.87
CA GLU A 202 9.67 -6.11 -16.97
C GLU A 202 11.14 -5.87 -16.59
N GLU A 203 11.46 -4.78 -15.89
CA GLU A 203 12.83 -4.52 -15.41
C GLU A 203 13.25 -5.55 -14.36
N TRP A 204 12.34 -5.96 -13.48
CA TRP A 204 12.60 -7.02 -12.52
C TRP A 204 12.86 -8.35 -13.24
N ALA A 205 12.11 -8.66 -14.30
CA ALA A 205 12.35 -9.82 -15.14
C ALA A 205 13.73 -9.76 -15.84
N ALA A 206 14.10 -8.60 -16.39
CA ALA A 206 15.39 -8.40 -17.03
C ALA A 206 16.55 -8.64 -16.05
N ALA A 207 16.44 -8.13 -14.82
CA ALA A 207 17.45 -8.36 -13.77
C ALA A 207 17.66 -9.85 -13.48
N PHE A 208 16.59 -10.66 -13.51
CA PHE A 208 16.70 -12.12 -13.42
C PHE A 208 17.46 -12.73 -14.60
N GLU A 209 17.17 -12.33 -15.84
CA GLU A 209 17.82 -12.90 -17.04
C GLU A 209 19.30 -12.51 -17.17
N GLU A 210 19.62 -11.25 -16.87
CA GLU A 210 20.96 -10.69 -17.02
C GLU A 210 21.94 -11.16 -15.95
N GLY A 211 21.46 -11.86 -14.92
CA GLY A 211 22.32 -12.27 -13.81
C GLY A 211 22.58 -11.16 -12.79
N SER A 212 21.83 -10.03 -12.83
CA SER A 212 22.00 -8.93 -11.89
C SER A 212 21.81 -9.39 -10.43
N PRO A 213 22.48 -8.74 -9.46
CA PRO A 213 22.18 -8.96 -8.04
C PRO A 213 20.73 -8.65 -7.71
N ILE A 214 20.07 -9.57 -7.01
CA ILE A 214 18.70 -9.43 -6.50
C ILE A 214 18.78 -9.39 -4.97
N ASP A 215 18.15 -8.39 -4.35
CA ASP A 215 18.00 -8.36 -2.90
C ASP A 215 17.11 -9.54 -2.50
N ARG A 216 17.70 -10.52 -1.81
CA ARG A 216 17.00 -11.77 -1.48
C ARG A 216 15.77 -11.54 -0.61
N SER A 217 15.92 -10.76 0.45
CA SER A 217 14.83 -10.54 1.41
C SER A 217 13.81 -9.56 0.85
N GLY A 218 14.28 -8.52 0.17
CA GLY A 218 13.44 -7.55 -0.53
C GLY A 218 12.61 -8.20 -1.63
N ASN A 219 13.21 -9.07 -2.46
CA ASN A 219 12.50 -9.79 -3.51
C ASN A 219 11.37 -10.66 -2.94
N ALA A 220 11.66 -11.42 -1.88
CA ALA A 220 10.65 -12.26 -1.23
C ALA A 220 9.50 -11.42 -0.64
N TYR A 221 9.83 -10.30 -0.02
CA TYR A 221 8.85 -9.37 0.55
C TYR A 221 7.98 -8.74 -0.54
N CYS A 222 8.60 -8.14 -1.57
CA CYS A 222 7.89 -7.52 -2.67
C CYS A 222 6.97 -8.50 -3.39
N LEU A 223 7.39 -9.76 -3.60
CA LEU A 223 6.53 -10.78 -4.20
C LEU A 223 5.30 -11.09 -3.35
N ALA A 224 5.47 -11.30 -2.04
CA ALA A 224 4.38 -11.60 -1.13
C ALA A 224 3.41 -10.41 -1.00
N ALA A 225 3.95 -9.20 -0.83
CA ALA A 225 3.14 -7.99 -0.71
C ALA A 225 2.41 -7.64 -2.01
N LEU A 226 3.08 -7.76 -3.16
CA LEU A 226 2.46 -7.48 -4.45
C LEU A 226 1.37 -8.51 -4.79
N GLU A 227 1.61 -9.80 -4.55
CA GLU A 227 0.59 -10.84 -4.75
C GLU A 227 -0.66 -10.56 -3.92
N ALA A 228 -0.49 -10.28 -2.61
CA ALA A 228 -1.59 -9.94 -1.73
C ALA A 228 -2.34 -8.67 -2.19
N ALA A 229 -1.60 -7.61 -2.55
CA ALA A 229 -2.18 -6.36 -3.01
C ALA A 229 -3.01 -6.54 -4.30
N ARG A 230 -2.53 -7.35 -5.25
CA ARG A 230 -3.25 -7.66 -6.50
C ARG A 230 -4.49 -8.52 -6.24
N SER A 231 -4.41 -9.46 -5.29
CA SER A 231 -5.56 -10.23 -4.82
C SER A 231 -6.65 -9.34 -4.19
N ASP A 232 -6.28 -8.39 -3.32
CA ASP A 232 -7.21 -7.41 -2.76
C ASP A 232 -7.78 -6.47 -3.84
N GLY A 233 -6.95 -6.02 -4.79
CA GLY A 233 -7.40 -5.21 -5.92
C GLY A 233 -8.43 -5.92 -6.80
N ALA A 234 -8.26 -7.22 -7.03
CA ALA A 234 -9.23 -8.03 -7.75
C ALA A 234 -10.56 -8.17 -7.00
N ALA A 235 -10.51 -8.35 -5.68
CA ALA A 235 -11.71 -8.44 -4.84
C ALA A 235 -12.50 -7.11 -4.85
N PHE A 236 -11.80 -5.99 -4.75
CA PHE A 236 -12.39 -4.66 -4.85
C PHE A 236 -13.10 -4.43 -6.19
N LEU A 237 -12.43 -4.70 -7.30
CA LEU A 237 -13.01 -4.52 -8.63
C LEU A 237 -14.21 -5.43 -8.89
N GLU A 238 -14.22 -6.63 -8.32
CA GLU A 238 -15.37 -7.53 -8.41
C GLU A 238 -16.57 -7.02 -7.61
N GLU A 239 -16.36 -6.52 -6.40
CA GLU A 239 -17.43 -5.90 -5.60
C GLU A 239 -18.03 -4.70 -6.34
N LEU A 240 -17.18 -3.84 -6.92
CA LEU A 240 -17.64 -2.74 -7.76
C LEU A 240 -18.42 -3.24 -8.99
N ALA A 241 -18.00 -4.33 -9.63
CA ALA A 241 -18.71 -4.89 -10.78
C ALA A 241 -20.10 -5.42 -10.43
N GLN A 242 -20.30 -5.87 -9.19
CA GLN A 242 -21.62 -6.29 -8.70
C GLN A 242 -22.52 -5.09 -8.41
N ALA A 243 -21.95 -3.99 -7.93
CA ALA A 243 -22.68 -2.77 -7.61
C ALA A 243 -22.98 -1.88 -8.83
N LEU A 244 -22.10 -1.85 -9.84
CA LEU A 244 -22.13 -0.90 -10.95
C LEU A 244 -22.40 -1.62 -12.29
N SER A 245 -23.68 -1.90 -12.57
CA SER A 245 -24.09 -2.72 -13.73
C SER A 245 -23.67 -2.16 -15.08
N ASN A 246 -23.61 -0.82 -15.23
CA ASN A 246 -23.22 -0.12 -16.46
C ASN A 246 -21.72 -0.23 -16.78
N THR A 247 -20.87 -0.46 -15.79
CA THR A 247 -19.41 -0.62 -15.95
C THR A 247 -18.91 -1.99 -15.49
N ALA A 248 -19.83 -2.92 -15.22
CA ALA A 248 -19.51 -4.23 -14.68
C ALA A 248 -18.57 -5.05 -15.58
N GLU A 249 -18.68 -4.91 -16.91
CA GLU A 249 -17.82 -5.66 -17.83
C GLU A 249 -16.35 -5.25 -17.78
N PRO A 250 -15.97 -3.97 -17.96
CA PRO A 250 -14.57 -3.57 -17.79
C PRO A 250 -14.06 -3.83 -16.36
N LEU A 251 -14.91 -3.69 -15.32
CA LEU A 251 -14.54 -4.02 -13.95
C LEU A 251 -14.22 -5.52 -13.76
N ARG A 252 -15.07 -6.43 -14.26
CA ARG A 252 -14.80 -7.88 -14.22
C ARG A 252 -13.54 -8.25 -15.00
N ARG A 253 -13.29 -7.60 -16.15
CA ARG A 253 -12.06 -7.82 -16.92
C ARG A 253 -10.82 -7.39 -16.13
N ALA A 254 -10.86 -6.21 -15.50
CA ALA A 254 -9.77 -5.74 -14.65
C ALA A 254 -9.53 -6.69 -13.46
N ALA A 255 -10.60 -7.09 -12.77
CA ALA A 255 -10.53 -8.07 -11.67
C ALA A 255 -9.93 -9.41 -12.12
N ALA A 256 -10.37 -9.94 -13.26
CA ALA A 256 -9.85 -11.19 -13.80
C ALA A 256 -8.35 -11.11 -14.17
N ALA A 257 -7.91 -9.98 -14.73
CA ALA A 257 -6.50 -9.75 -15.03
C ALA A 257 -5.66 -9.73 -13.75
N LEU A 258 -6.08 -8.98 -12.71
CA LEU A 258 -5.37 -8.95 -11.42
C LEU A 258 -5.32 -10.32 -10.73
N ARG A 259 -6.39 -11.14 -10.80
CA ARG A 259 -6.35 -12.53 -10.28
C ARG A 259 -5.33 -13.39 -11.01
N ARG A 260 -5.23 -13.23 -12.34
CA ARG A 260 -4.24 -13.96 -13.14
C ARG A 260 -2.83 -13.50 -12.81
N GLU A 261 -2.63 -12.20 -12.61
CA GLU A 261 -1.36 -11.65 -12.15
C GLU A 261 -0.95 -12.23 -10.79
N ALA A 262 -1.83 -12.19 -9.79
CA ALA A 262 -1.59 -12.78 -8.47
C ALA A 262 -1.29 -14.28 -8.56
N ALA A 263 -1.99 -15.03 -9.43
CA ALA A 263 -1.70 -16.44 -9.67
C ALA A 263 -0.31 -16.68 -10.30
N GLU A 264 0.19 -15.76 -11.14
CA GLU A 264 1.57 -15.82 -11.62
C GLU A 264 2.56 -15.52 -10.49
N LEU A 265 2.33 -14.46 -9.71
CA LEU A 265 3.18 -14.07 -8.60
C LEU A 265 3.26 -15.14 -7.50
N SER A 266 2.17 -15.85 -7.21
CA SER A 266 2.14 -16.92 -6.20
C SER A 266 3.11 -18.08 -6.51
N GLN A 267 3.39 -18.34 -7.79
CA GLN A 267 4.42 -19.30 -8.20
C GLN A 267 5.82 -18.83 -7.73
N LEU A 268 6.06 -17.52 -7.79
CA LEU A 268 7.32 -16.92 -7.33
C LEU A 268 7.39 -16.80 -5.82
N VAL A 269 6.28 -16.55 -5.13
CA VAL A 269 6.23 -16.61 -3.66
C VAL A 269 6.64 -18.01 -3.16
N THR A 270 6.21 -19.06 -3.85
CA THR A 270 6.64 -20.44 -3.54
C THR A 270 8.13 -20.65 -3.81
N LEU A 271 8.65 -20.06 -4.89
CA LEU A 271 10.05 -20.20 -5.28
C LEU A 271 11.01 -19.37 -4.39
N PHE A 272 10.55 -18.22 -3.92
CA PHE A 272 11.31 -17.25 -3.13
C PHE A 272 10.54 -16.93 -1.83
N PRO A 273 10.39 -17.90 -0.91
CA PRO A 273 9.54 -17.74 0.25
C PRO A 273 10.10 -16.69 1.22
N TYR A 274 9.25 -15.80 1.71
CA TYR A 274 9.62 -14.83 2.73
C TYR A 274 9.83 -15.51 4.11
N PRO A 275 10.84 -15.12 4.91
CA PRO A 275 11.88 -14.12 4.63
C PRO A 275 13.15 -14.71 3.97
N ALA A 276 13.21 -16.02 3.74
CA ALA A 276 14.42 -16.71 3.30
C ALA A 276 14.85 -16.38 1.87
N GLY A 277 13.90 -16.00 1.00
CA GLY A 277 14.09 -15.53 -0.38
C GLY A 277 14.77 -16.49 -1.35
N GLY A 278 14.85 -17.78 -1.02
CA GLY A 278 15.28 -18.83 -1.96
C GLY A 278 16.70 -18.67 -2.51
N ALA A 279 17.72 -18.60 -1.64
CA ALA A 279 19.11 -18.37 -2.03
C ALA A 279 19.63 -19.29 -3.17
N GLY A 280 19.24 -20.57 -3.17
CA GLY A 280 19.62 -21.51 -4.24
C GLY A 280 18.88 -21.27 -5.56
N ALA A 281 17.68 -20.72 -5.54
CA ALA A 281 16.94 -20.37 -6.75
C ALA A 281 17.55 -19.13 -7.43
N LEU A 282 18.00 -18.14 -6.64
CA LEU A 282 18.61 -16.90 -7.16
C LEU A 282 19.94 -17.12 -7.91
N THR A 283 20.66 -18.21 -7.60
CA THR A 283 21.94 -18.55 -8.25
C THR A 283 21.77 -19.55 -9.40
N SER A 284 20.58 -20.15 -9.57
CA SER A 284 20.31 -21.12 -10.64
C SER A 284 19.85 -20.43 -11.93
N PRO A 285 20.60 -20.52 -13.05
CA PRO A 285 20.18 -19.91 -14.32
C PRO A 285 18.82 -20.41 -14.81
N GLY A 286 18.49 -21.67 -14.53
CA GLY A 286 17.18 -22.25 -14.87
C GLY A 286 16.04 -21.57 -14.11
N MET A 287 16.19 -21.42 -12.79
CA MET A 287 15.15 -20.82 -11.95
C MET A 287 15.01 -19.32 -12.20
N ARG A 288 16.12 -18.62 -12.48
CA ARG A 288 16.08 -17.20 -12.88
C ARG A 288 15.30 -17.00 -14.18
N ARG A 289 15.49 -17.85 -15.19
CA ARG A 289 14.70 -17.79 -16.44
C ARG A 289 13.22 -18.07 -16.20
N ILE A 290 12.89 -19.00 -15.31
CA ILE A 290 11.50 -19.25 -14.91
C ILE A 290 10.92 -18.00 -14.24
N ALA A 291 11.64 -17.40 -13.29
CA ALA A 291 11.21 -16.18 -12.59
C ALA A 291 10.94 -15.02 -13.55
N ALA A 292 11.87 -14.77 -14.48
CA ALA A 292 11.70 -13.76 -15.52
C ALA A 292 10.47 -14.01 -16.40
N ALA A 293 10.27 -15.25 -16.86
CA ALA A 293 9.12 -15.59 -17.69
C ALA A 293 7.78 -15.40 -16.97
N VAL A 294 7.74 -15.66 -15.66
CA VAL A 294 6.56 -15.42 -14.82
C VAL A 294 6.31 -13.92 -14.65
N LEU A 295 7.33 -13.13 -14.31
CA LEU A 295 7.21 -11.67 -14.17
C LEU A 295 6.73 -11.00 -15.47
N ARG A 296 7.19 -11.47 -16.64
CA ARG A 296 6.67 -10.96 -17.93
C ARG A 296 5.22 -11.33 -18.19
N ARG A 297 4.74 -12.48 -17.68
CA ARG A 297 3.30 -12.81 -17.73
C ARG A 297 2.52 -11.90 -16.79
N ALA A 298 3.01 -11.68 -15.58
CA ALA A 298 2.42 -10.72 -14.64
C ALA A 298 2.33 -9.31 -15.27
N ALA A 299 3.40 -8.81 -15.89
CA ALA A 299 3.40 -7.52 -16.59
C ALA A 299 2.35 -7.41 -17.69
N ARG A 300 2.06 -8.50 -18.41
CA ARG A 300 0.97 -8.52 -19.41
C ARG A 300 -0.40 -8.38 -18.77
N TRP A 301 -0.65 -9.11 -17.67
CA TRP A 301 -1.90 -9.00 -16.93
C TRP A 301 -2.06 -7.62 -16.29
N GLU A 302 -0.99 -7.04 -15.77
CA GLU A 302 -1.00 -5.69 -15.19
C GLU A 302 -1.40 -4.63 -16.24
N ARG A 303 -0.87 -4.71 -17.47
CA ARG A 303 -1.29 -3.84 -18.59
C ARG A 303 -2.75 -4.03 -18.96
N GLU A 304 -3.25 -5.27 -18.96
CA GLU A 304 -4.67 -5.53 -19.24
C GLU A 304 -5.58 -4.94 -18.14
N ALA A 305 -5.19 -5.11 -16.88
CA ALA A 305 -5.89 -4.52 -15.75
C ALA A 305 -5.93 -2.99 -15.83
N ALA A 306 -4.80 -2.35 -16.17
CA ALA A 306 -4.71 -0.90 -16.35
C ALA A 306 -5.70 -0.40 -17.41
N GLN A 307 -5.72 -1.04 -18.59
CA GLN A 307 -6.62 -0.67 -19.69
C GLN A 307 -8.09 -0.85 -19.32
N ALA A 308 -8.42 -1.95 -18.65
CA ALA A 308 -9.78 -2.25 -18.23
C ALA A 308 -10.27 -1.31 -17.11
N ALA A 309 -9.41 -0.96 -16.15
CA ALA A 309 -9.70 0.02 -15.12
C ALA A 309 -9.93 1.43 -15.72
N ALA A 310 -9.11 1.83 -16.69
CA ALA A 310 -9.30 3.10 -17.41
C ALA A 310 -10.65 3.13 -18.15
N ALA A 311 -11.03 2.04 -18.81
CA ALA A 311 -12.33 1.92 -19.48
C ALA A 311 -13.50 2.00 -18.50
N ALA A 312 -13.39 1.36 -17.33
CA ALA A 312 -14.39 1.46 -16.27
C ALA A 312 -14.54 2.91 -15.76
N ALA A 313 -13.43 3.58 -15.47
CA ALA A 313 -13.44 4.99 -15.04
C ALA A 313 -14.07 5.93 -16.08
N ALA A 314 -13.77 5.73 -17.36
CA ALA A 314 -14.36 6.50 -18.46
C ALA A 314 -15.88 6.26 -18.56
N GLY A 315 -16.33 5.01 -18.40
CA GLY A 315 -17.75 4.65 -18.41
C GLY A 315 -18.56 5.26 -17.25
N LEU A 316 -17.97 5.40 -16.06
CA LEU A 316 -18.62 6.09 -14.94
C LEU A 316 -18.72 7.59 -15.17
N SER A 317 -17.68 8.19 -15.74
CA SER A 317 -17.62 9.63 -16.03
C SER A 317 -18.65 10.06 -17.08
N SER A 318 -18.96 9.19 -18.06
CA SER A 318 -19.98 9.49 -19.08
C SER A 318 -21.41 9.32 -18.55
N ALA A 319 -21.63 8.41 -17.59
CA ALA A 319 -22.93 8.18 -16.98
C ALA A 319 -23.37 9.35 -16.08
N SER A 320 -22.45 9.94 -15.31
CA SER A 320 -22.75 11.08 -14.44
C SER A 320 -23.04 12.37 -15.22
N GLY A 321 -22.44 12.54 -16.41
CA GLY A 321 -22.74 13.67 -17.31
C GLY A 321 -24.10 13.59 -17.99
N SER A 322 -24.69 12.39 -18.12
CA SER A 322 -25.97 12.19 -18.81
C SER A 322 -27.20 12.32 -17.90
N SER A 323 -27.03 12.31 -16.57
CA SER A 323 -28.10 12.52 -15.59
C SER A 323 -28.34 13.98 -15.20
N ALA A 324 -27.56 14.91 -15.75
CA ALA A 324 -27.65 16.36 -15.49
C ALA A 324 -28.21 17.17 -16.68
N GLY A 325 -28.79 16.51 -17.68
CA GLY A 325 -29.34 17.11 -18.91
C GLY A 325 -30.85 16.97 -19.05
#